data_AF-A0A7V8F777-F1
#
_entry.id   AF-A0A7V8F777-F1
#
_cell.length_a   1.000
_cell.length_b   1.000
_cell.length_c   1.000
_cell.angle_alpha   90.00
_cell.angle_beta   90.00
_cell.angle_gamma   90.00
#
_symmetry.space_group_name_H-M   'P 1'
#
loop_
_entity.id
_entity.type
_entity.pdbx_description
1 polymer ?
#
loop_
_entity_poly.entity_id
_entity_poly.type
_entity_poly.pdbx_seq_one_letter_code
_entity_poly.pdbx_strand_id
1 'polypeptide(L)'
;MAAASRGMTLVELLVGLAVASLVAIIVMTGLSAMGATHRRGLAARRSDDEAWLALAAIAADKECRDTTTCHKRWRVDDGLAYCREHCQPYTNGVASLDVLTDGGSPETLTIRLVLHDGRLYERAVVRR
;
A
#
# COMPACT_ATOMS: atom_id res chain seq x y z
N MET A 1 -0.93 54.32 15.28
CA MET A 1 -2.29 53.90 15.70
C MET A 1 -2.13 52.97 16.89
N ALA A 2 -2.31 53.50 18.11
CA ALA A 2 -2.21 52.71 19.33
C ALA A 2 -3.53 51.99 19.55
N ALA A 3 -3.49 50.65 19.65
CA ALA A 3 -4.65 49.89 20.06
C ALA A 3 -4.96 50.22 21.52
N ALA A 4 -6.15 50.78 21.78
CA ALA A 4 -6.62 51.00 23.14
C ALA A 4 -6.79 49.64 23.83
N SER A 5 -6.01 49.36 24.87
CA SER A 5 -6.25 48.24 25.78
C SER A 5 -7.48 48.55 26.63
N ARG A 6 -8.67 48.24 26.10
CA ARG A 6 -9.88 48.16 26.93
C ARG A 6 -9.63 47.12 28.01
N GLY A 7 -9.76 47.51 29.28
CA GLY A 7 -9.57 46.64 30.43
C GLY A 7 -10.53 45.45 30.35
N MET A 8 -9.98 44.29 30.00
CA MET A 8 -10.73 43.05 29.89
C MET A 8 -11.06 42.55 31.30
N THR A 9 -12.32 42.24 31.55
CA THR A 9 -12.73 41.77 32.89
C THR A 9 -12.24 40.35 33.12
N LEU A 10 -11.98 39.96 34.38
CA LEU A 10 -11.52 38.61 34.73
C LEU A 10 -12.48 37.51 34.23
N VAL A 11 -13.79 37.81 34.21
CA VAL A 11 -14.82 36.92 33.67
C VAL A 11 -14.64 36.72 32.16
N GLU A 12 -14.34 37.79 31.42
CA GLU A 12 -14.13 37.74 29.98
C GLU A 12 -12.89 36.91 29.61
N LEU A 13 -11.82 37.02 30.41
CA LEU A 13 -10.63 36.17 30.27
C LEU A 13 -10.93 34.69 30.54
N LEU A 14 -11.69 34.36 31.59
CA LEU A 14 -12.05 32.98 31.91
C LEU A 14 -12.94 32.35 30.84
N VAL A 15 -13.93 33.08 30.34
CA VAL A 15 -14.81 32.61 29.25
C VAL A 15 -14.01 32.44 27.97
N GLY A 16 -13.16 33.41 27.61
CA GLY A 16 -12.30 33.31 26.43
C GLY A 16 -11.35 32.11 26.49
N LEU A 17 -10.71 31.88 27.65
CA LEU A 17 -9.84 30.73 27.87
C LEU A 17 -10.62 29.40 27.80
N ALA A 18 -11.81 29.33 28.40
CA ALA A 18 -12.65 28.13 28.37
C ALA A 18 -13.04 27.76 26.93
N VAL A 19 -13.54 28.73 26.16
CA VAL A 19 -13.89 28.52 24.75
C VAL A 19 -12.67 28.14 23.92
N ALA A 20 -11.55 28.83 24.09
CA ALA A 20 -10.31 28.52 23.39
C ALA A 20 -9.83 27.08 23.69
N SER A 21 -9.92 26.65 24.96
CA SER A 21 -9.55 25.30 25.36
C SER A 21 -10.46 24.23 24.73
N LEU A 22 -11.77 24.47 24.67
CA LEU A 22 -12.72 23.57 24.01
C LEU A 22 -12.43 23.44 22.51
N VAL A 23 -12.21 24.57 21.84
CA VAL A 23 -11.86 24.59 20.41
C VAL A 23 -10.54 23.85 20.18
N ALA A 24 -9.53 24.08 21.03
CA ALA A 24 -8.24 23.41 20.93
C ALA A 24 -8.39 21.88 21.06
N ILE A 25 -9.21 21.39 22.00
CA ILE A 25 -9.49 19.96 22.18
C ILE A 25 -10.14 19.38 20.92
N ILE A 26 -11.17 20.04 20.36
CA ILE A 26 -11.86 19.59 19.16
C ILE A 26 -10.89 19.52 17.96
N VAL A 27 -10.05 20.54 17.79
CA VAL A 27 -9.05 20.58 16.71
C VAL A 27 -8.01 19.48 16.85
N MET A 28 -7.45 19.27 18.06
CA MET A 28 -6.44 18.24 18.28
C MET A 28 -6.99 16.82 18.08
N THR A 29 -8.22 16.55 18.52
CA THR A 29 -8.87 15.24 18.30
C THR A 29 -9.13 14.99 16.81
N GLY A 30 -9.61 16.00 16.08
CA GLY A 30 -9.81 15.92 14.62
C GLY A 30 -8.51 15.68 13.85
N LEU A 31 -7.43 16.42 14.16
CA LEU A 31 -6.11 16.25 13.53
C LEU A 31 -5.52 14.86 13.80
N SER A 32 -5.70 14.32 15.01
CA SER A 32 -5.19 12.99 15.39
C SER A 32 -5.87 11.89 14.58
N ALA A 33 -7.19 11.96 14.41
CA ALA A 33 -7.94 11.01 13.60
C ALA A 33 -7.57 11.09 12.11
N MET A 34 -7.46 12.31 11.57
CA MET A 34 -7.09 12.54 10.18
C MET A 34 -5.66 12.08 9.87
N GLY A 35 -4.72 12.27 10.81
CA GLY A 35 -3.36 11.76 10.67
C GLY A 35 -3.29 10.23 10.58
N ALA A 36 -4.11 9.52 11.37
CA ALA A 36 -4.15 8.06 11.36
C ALA A 36 -4.73 7.51 10.04
N THR A 37 -5.81 8.11 9.53
CA THR A 37 -6.40 7.69 8.25
C THR A 37 -5.46 7.98 7.08
N HIS A 38 -4.78 9.13 7.08
CA HIS A 38 -3.81 9.48 6.04
C HIS A 38 -2.62 8.51 6.02
N ARG A 39 -2.06 8.15 7.18
CA ARG A 39 -0.96 7.18 7.28
C ARG A 39 -1.35 5.80 6.75
N ARG A 40 -2.57 5.33 7.07
CA ARG A 40 -3.10 4.06 6.53
C ARG A 40 -3.24 4.13 5.01
N GLY A 41 -3.73 5.25 4.48
CA GLY A 41 -3.85 5.45 3.04
C GLY A 41 -2.51 5.43 2.32
N LEU A 42 -1.48 6.06 2.87
CA LEU A 42 -0.13 6.03 2.28
C LEU A 42 0.50 4.62 2.33
N ALA A 43 0.30 3.88 3.41
CA ALA A 43 0.76 2.49 3.52
C ALA A 43 0.05 1.57 2.50
N ALA A 44 -1.26 1.75 2.31
CA ALA A 44 -2.03 1.01 1.31
C ALA A 44 -1.53 1.30 -0.11
N ARG A 45 -1.23 2.57 -0.44
CA ARG A 45 -0.68 2.94 -1.75
C ARG A 45 0.70 2.35 -2.01
N ARG A 46 1.58 2.36 -1.01
CA ARG A 46 2.92 1.76 -1.15
C ARG A 46 2.83 0.27 -1.45
N SER A 47 1.93 -0.45 -0.79
CA SER A 47 1.72 -1.87 -1.07
C SER A 47 1.10 -2.12 -2.45
N ASP A 48 0.22 -1.23 -2.95
CA ASP A 48 -0.24 -1.29 -4.35
C ASP A 48 0.93 -1.17 -5.33
N ASP A 49 1.82 -0.20 -5.11
CA ASP A 49 2.97 0.06 -5.99
C ASP A 49 3.94 -1.13 -5.97
N GLU A 50 4.21 -1.71 -4.80
CA GLU A 50 5.06 -2.91 -4.65
C GLU A 50 4.46 -4.12 -5.39
N ALA A 51 3.14 -4.33 -5.31
CA ALA A 51 2.46 -5.41 -6.02
C ALA A 51 2.57 -5.25 -7.54
N TRP A 52 2.38 -4.04 -8.06
CA TRP A 52 2.54 -3.75 -9.49
C TRP A 52 3.98 -3.92 -9.97
N LEU A 53 4.97 -3.52 -9.16
CA LEU A 53 6.39 -3.73 -9.47
C LEU A 53 6.74 -5.22 -9.48
N ALA A 54 6.23 -6.00 -8.52
CA ALA A 54 6.39 -7.45 -8.50
C ALA A 54 5.80 -8.12 -9.75
N LEU A 55 4.56 -7.77 -10.13
CA LEU A 55 3.96 -8.25 -11.37
C LEU A 55 4.77 -7.87 -12.61
N ALA A 56 5.30 -6.65 -12.65
CA ALA A 56 6.16 -6.23 -13.76
C ALA A 56 7.48 -7.01 -13.82
N ALA A 57 8.08 -7.32 -12.67
CA ALA A 57 9.31 -8.11 -12.59
C ALA A 57 9.08 -9.56 -13.04
N ILE A 58 8.00 -10.20 -12.58
CA ILE A 58 7.64 -11.56 -13.00
C ILE A 58 7.34 -11.57 -14.51
N ALA A 59 6.58 -10.59 -15.00
CA ALA A 59 6.26 -10.48 -16.43
C ALA A 59 7.49 -10.21 -17.31
N ALA A 60 8.53 -9.55 -16.77
CA ALA A 60 9.78 -9.30 -17.46
C ALA A 60 10.75 -10.49 -17.41
N ASP A 61 10.52 -11.47 -16.54
CA ASP A 61 11.37 -12.64 -16.40
C ASP A 61 11.19 -13.58 -17.60
N LYS A 62 12.20 -13.60 -18.48
CA LYS A 62 12.20 -14.42 -19.70
C LYS A 62 12.18 -15.92 -19.44
N GLU A 63 12.58 -16.37 -18.24
CA GLU A 63 12.53 -17.79 -17.87
C GLU A 63 11.16 -18.18 -17.30
N CYS A 64 10.33 -17.21 -16.92
CA CYS A 64 8.94 -17.40 -16.49
C CYS A 64 8.03 -17.57 -17.73
N ARG A 65 8.25 -18.67 -18.46
CA ARG A 65 7.49 -19.03 -19.67
C ARG A 65 6.30 -19.92 -19.41
N ASP A 66 6.35 -20.77 -18.39
CA ASP A 66 5.26 -21.65 -18.04
C ASP A 66 5.05 -21.67 -16.54
N THR A 67 3.90 -22.19 -16.12
CA THR A 67 3.52 -22.28 -14.71
C THR A 67 4.62 -22.95 -13.88
N THR A 68 5.25 -24.01 -14.40
CA THR A 68 6.26 -24.79 -13.66
C THR A 68 7.56 -24.00 -13.49
N THR A 69 8.06 -23.36 -14.55
CA THR A 69 9.30 -22.58 -14.48
C THR A 69 9.11 -21.32 -13.65
N CYS A 70 7.97 -20.65 -13.78
CA CYS A 70 7.63 -19.51 -12.94
C CYS A 70 7.64 -19.88 -11.47
N HIS A 71 6.97 -20.97 -11.04
CA HIS A 71 6.93 -21.36 -9.62
C HIS A 71 8.29 -21.82 -9.07
N LYS A 72 9.20 -22.29 -9.92
CA LYS A 72 10.58 -22.58 -9.49
C LYS A 72 11.37 -21.31 -9.20
N ARG A 73 11.13 -20.24 -9.97
CA ARG A 73 11.85 -18.96 -9.84
C ARG A 73 11.20 -17.98 -8.90
N TRP A 74 9.89 -17.97 -8.83
CA TRP A 74 9.10 -17.05 -8.04
C TRP A 74 8.33 -17.88 -7.02
N ARG A 75 8.82 -17.85 -5.79
CA ARG A 75 8.23 -18.60 -4.68
C ARG A 75 7.51 -17.65 -3.74
N VAL A 76 6.38 -18.13 -3.24
CA VAL A 76 5.64 -17.46 -2.17
C VAL A 76 5.87 -18.29 -0.91
N ASP A 77 6.75 -17.81 -0.04
CA ASP A 77 7.00 -18.37 1.29
C ASP A 77 6.57 -17.30 2.31
N ASP A 78 7.50 -16.58 2.96
CA ASP A 78 7.22 -15.40 3.81
C ASP A 78 7.04 -14.10 2.99
N GLY A 79 6.31 -14.19 1.88
CA GLY A 79 6.23 -13.18 0.84
C GLY A 79 6.80 -13.69 -0.49
N LEU A 80 6.94 -12.78 -1.46
CA LEU A 80 7.44 -13.14 -2.78
C LEU A 80 8.96 -13.10 -2.79
N ALA A 81 9.56 -14.22 -3.15
CA ALA A 81 11.00 -14.37 -3.33
C ALA A 81 11.34 -14.77 -4.77
N TYR A 82 12.50 -14.29 -5.22
CA TYR A 82 13.10 -14.70 -6.49
C TYR A 82 14.25 -15.68 -6.23
N CYS A 83 14.13 -16.88 -6.78
CA CYS A 83 15.03 -18.01 -6.61
C CYS A 83 15.72 -18.34 -7.94
N ARG A 84 17.05 -18.20 -7.96
CA ARG A 84 17.89 -18.70 -9.08
C ARG A 84 18.84 -19.78 -8.58
N GLU A 85 19.94 -19.35 -7.97
CA GLU A 85 20.85 -20.21 -7.21
C GLU A 85 20.58 -20.08 -5.71
N HIS A 86 20.22 -18.87 -5.29
CA HIS A 86 19.80 -18.53 -3.94
C HIS A 86 18.47 -17.79 -4.03
N CYS A 87 17.61 -17.92 -3.01
CA CYS A 87 16.35 -17.19 -2.93
C CYS A 87 16.58 -15.84 -2.26
N GLN A 88 16.20 -14.77 -2.95
CA GLN A 88 16.24 -13.40 -2.42
C GLN A 88 14.80 -12.91 -2.21
N PRO A 89 14.48 -12.31 -1.05
CA PRO A 89 13.18 -11.70 -0.84
C PRO A 89 13.01 -10.52 -1.81
N TYR A 90 11.87 -10.45 -2.48
CA TYR A 90 11.54 -9.40 -3.44
C TYR A 90 10.56 -8.38 -2.86
N THR A 91 9.43 -8.85 -2.35
CA THR A 91 8.46 -8.02 -1.63
C THR A 91 7.75 -8.85 -0.57
N ASN A 92 7.42 -8.18 0.53
CA ASN A 92 6.65 -8.77 1.62
C ASN A 92 5.17 -8.45 1.37
N GLY A 93 4.26 -9.33 1.80
CA GLY A 93 2.82 -9.05 1.68
C GLY A 93 2.11 -9.85 0.61
N VAL A 94 2.81 -10.65 -0.18
CA VAL A 94 2.22 -11.55 -1.18
C VAL A 94 1.82 -12.86 -0.50
N ALA A 95 0.53 -13.20 -0.60
CA ALA A 95 -0.06 -14.41 -0.05
C ALA A 95 -0.08 -15.57 -1.05
N SER A 96 -0.30 -15.27 -2.34
CA SER A 96 -0.24 -16.28 -3.39
C SER A 96 0.16 -15.67 -4.73
N LEU A 97 0.71 -16.54 -5.58
CA LEU A 97 1.06 -16.26 -6.97
C LEU A 97 0.49 -17.41 -7.79
N ASP A 98 -0.37 -17.11 -8.76
CA ASP A 98 -0.88 -18.08 -9.71
C ASP A 98 -0.44 -17.67 -11.12
N VAL A 99 0.08 -18.63 -11.89
CA VAL A 99 0.43 -18.43 -13.29
C VAL A 99 -0.46 -19.31 -14.15
N LEU A 100 -1.43 -18.68 -14.78
CA LEU A 100 -2.45 -19.33 -15.58
C LEU A 100 -2.07 -19.23 -17.05
N THR A 101 -2.11 -20.34 -17.77
CA THR A 101 -2.05 -20.30 -19.23
C THR A 101 -3.48 -20.11 -19.72
N ASP A 102 -3.72 -19.11 -20.58
CA ASP A 102 -5.06 -18.87 -21.08
C ASP A 102 -5.50 -20.04 -21.97
N GLY A 103 -6.59 -20.72 -21.60
CA GLY A 103 -7.07 -21.93 -22.28
C GLY A 103 -7.48 -21.70 -23.73
N GLY A 104 -7.61 -20.43 -24.16
CA GLY A 104 -7.91 -20.03 -25.54
C GLY A 104 -6.69 -19.63 -26.38
N SER A 105 -5.52 -19.35 -25.77
CA SER A 105 -4.32 -18.95 -26.51
C SER A 105 -3.05 -19.44 -25.81
N PRO A 106 -2.27 -20.36 -26.43
CA PRO A 106 -1.01 -20.84 -25.85
C PRO A 106 0.07 -19.75 -25.77
N GLU A 107 -0.19 -18.57 -26.34
CA GLU A 107 0.73 -17.44 -26.37
C GLU A 107 0.53 -16.48 -25.20
N THR A 108 -0.54 -16.59 -24.41
CA THR A 108 -0.80 -15.65 -23.31
C THR A 108 -0.70 -16.34 -21.95
N LEU A 109 0.06 -15.72 -21.05
CA LEU A 109 0.14 -16.06 -19.63
C LEU A 109 -0.56 -14.99 -18.82
N THR A 110 -1.43 -15.38 -17.92
CA THR A 110 -2.00 -14.48 -16.91
C THR A 110 -1.30 -14.75 -15.59
N ILE A 111 -0.59 -13.74 -15.08
CA ILE A 111 0.03 -13.75 -13.76
C ILE A 111 -0.95 -13.09 -12.81
N ARG A 112 -1.34 -13.82 -11.77
CA ARG A 112 -2.21 -13.35 -10.69
C ARG A 112 -1.44 -13.35 -9.39
N LEU A 113 -1.50 -12.24 -8.67
CA LEU A 113 -0.84 -12.04 -7.41
C LEU A 113 -1.87 -11.60 -6.38
N VAL A 114 -1.94 -12.29 -5.25
CA VAL A 114 -2.86 -11.99 -4.15
C VAL A 114 -2.05 -11.54 -2.95
N LEU A 115 -2.41 -10.41 -2.35
CA LEU A 115 -1.80 -9.90 -1.13
C LEU A 115 -2.44 -10.52 0.13
N HIS A 116 -1.76 -10.47 1.27
CA HIS A 116 -2.28 -10.96 2.56
C HIS A 116 -3.58 -10.28 3.02
N ASP A 117 -3.86 -9.07 2.52
CA ASP A 117 -5.11 -8.36 2.78
C ASP A 117 -6.25 -8.76 1.83
N GLY A 118 -6.02 -9.72 0.94
CA GLY A 118 -6.99 -10.26 -0.01
C GLY A 118 -7.12 -9.47 -1.31
N ARG A 119 -6.37 -8.36 -1.50
CA ARG A 119 -6.34 -7.66 -2.78
C ARG A 119 -5.69 -8.53 -3.86
N LEU A 120 -6.23 -8.46 -5.07
CA LEU A 120 -5.81 -9.26 -6.21
C LEU A 120 -5.36 -8.36 -7.35
N TYR A 121 -4.23 -8.70 -7.94
CA TYR A 121 -3.65 -8.00 -9.08
C TYR A 121 -3.37 -9.02 -10.17
N GLU A 122 -3.68 -8.67 -11.40
CA GLU A 122 -3.50 -9.53 -12.56
C GLU A 122 -2.81 -8.79 -13.69
N ARG A 123 -1.99 -9.53 -14.42
CA ARG A 123 -1.37 -9.05 -15.64
C ARG A 123 -1.28 -10.16 -16.68
N ALA A 124 -1.85 -9.90 -17.85
CA ALA A 124 -1.63 -10.72 -19.03
C ALA A 124 -0.29 -10.37 -19.69
N VAL A 125 0.46 -11.39 -20.08
CA VAL A 125 1.78 -11.31 -20.72
C VAL A 125 1.76 -12.17 -21.98
N VAL A 126 2.15 -11.57 -23.09
CA VAL A 126 2.28 -12.28 -24.38
C VAL A 126 3.67 -12.92 -24.44
N ARG A 127 3.72 -14.24 -24.60
CA ARG A 127 4.93 -15.02 -24.87
C ARG A 127 5.50 -14.59 -26.22
N ARG A 128 6.72 -14.06 -26.21
CA ARG A 128 7.53 -13.83 -27.42
C ARG A 128 8.67 -14.84 -27.52
#